data_AF-A0A959Y557-F1
#
_entry.id   AF-A0A959Y557-F1
#
_cell.length_a   1.000
_cell.length_b   1.000
_cell.length_c   1.000
_cell.angle_alpha   90.00
_cell.angle_beta   90.00
_cell.angle_gamma   90.00
#
_symmetry.space_group_name_H-M   'P 1'
#
loop_
_entity.id
_entity.type
_entity.pdbx_description
1 polymer ?
#
loop_
_entity_poly.entity_id
_entity_poly.type
_entity_poly.pdbx_seq_one_letter_code
_entity_poly.pdbx_strand_id
1 'polypeptide(L)'
;DLLPGTAQGKYLYLEASSGCTGRTAVLESPCFDLGGTVQPFLRTGYHMFGSDMGELHVDLDPGTGWVLDVVPPIVGDQGDQWDTLLVDLSAWSGQVIRLRLRGVTGTGFASDMALDAIELFDAVPPLAVQARVLLEGPYDAGTGLMNDDLRQLGLIPLVEPFTGLGLLGPGEGGDAVDDPSVFTVTGPDAIVDWVLVELRDQVDPAIVVDARPGLVQRDGDVVGTDGVSPLYFTASPGDHHVAIRHRNHLGCMTAATV
;
A
#
# COMPACT_ATOMS: atom_id res chain seq x y z
N ASP A 1 -12.08 9.80 -1.71
CA ASP A 1 -11.77 11.07 -2.37
C ASP A 1 -10.66 11.72 -1.54
N LEU A 2 -9.60 12.20 -2.19
CA LEU A 2 -8.45 12.83 -1.53
C LEU A 2 -8.47 14.37 -1.70
N LEU A 3 -9.53 14.90 -2.31
CA LEU A 3 -9.80 16.33 -2.37
C LEU A 3 -10.61 16.71 -1.11
N PRO A 4 -10.07 17.57 -0.22
CA PRO A 4 -10.79 17.97 0.97
C PRO A 4 -11.95 18.93 0.64
N GLY A 5 -13.05 18.81 1.38
CA GLY A 5 -14.11 19.82 1.37
C GLY A 5 -15.02 19.80 0.14
N THR A 6 -15.10 18.69 -0.59
CA THR A 6 -15.98 18.58 -1.75
C THR A 6 -17.46 18.62 -1.35
N ALA A 7 -18.32 19.21 -2.19
CA ALA A 7 -19.75 19.42 -1.87
C ALA A 7 -20.56 18.13 -1.64
N GLN A 8 -20.05 16.99 -2.10
CA GLN A 8 -20.66 15.66 -1.92
C GLN A 8 -19.89 14.80 -0.91
N GLY A 9 -18.75 15.29 -0.42
CA GLY A 9 -17.87 14.62 0.52
C GLY A 9 -18.39 14.65 1.95
N LYS A 10 -17.63 14.02 2.85
CA LYS A 10 -17.86 14.03 4.30
C LYS A 10 -16.55 14.39 4.97
N TYR A 11 -16.62 15.23 5.98
CA TYR A 11 -15.48 15.60 6.81
C TYR A 11 -15.80 15.37 8.28
N LEU A 12 -14.75 15.29 9.10
CA LEU A 12 -14.85 15.36 10.55
C LEU A 12 -14.79 16.82 10.96
N TYR A 13 -15.53 17.20 12.00
CA TYR A 13 -15.44 18.55 12.54
C TYR A 13 -15.42 18.55 14.06
N LEU A 14 -14.79 19.59 14.60
CA LEU A 14 -14.70 19.93 16.00
C LEU A 14 -15.45 21.24 16.22
N GLU A 15 -16.48 21.19 17.04
CA GLU A 15 -17.35 22.32 17.37
C GLU A 15 -16.85 23.06 18.62
N ALA A 16 -16.73 24.38 18.54
CA ALA A 16 -16.26 25.23 19.64
C ALA A 16 -17.40 25.95 20.38
N SER A 17 -18.62 25.98 19.84
CA SER A 17 -19.76 26.68 20.46
C SER A 17 -20.26 26.00 21.74
N SER A 18 -21.19 26.67 22.44
CA SER A 18 -21.94 26.11 23.57
C SER A 18 -21.08 25.59 24.75
N GLY A 19 -19.93 26.22 24.99
CA GLY A 19 -19.03 25.87 26.11
C GLY A 19 -17.94 24.86 25.76
N CYS A 20 -17.78 24.55 24.47
CA CYS A 20 -16.70 23.72 23.93
C CYS A 20 -15.41 24.51 23.65
N THR A 21 -15.18 25.65 24.32
CA THR A 21 -13.95 26.45 24.19
C THR A 21 -12.81 25.91 25.08
N GLY A 22 -11.56 26.00 24.62
CA GLY A 22 -10.40 25.47 25.32
C GLY A 22 -10.43 23.95 25.54
N ARG A 23 -11.16 23.20 24.69
CA ARG A 23 -11.35 21.74 24.81
C ARG A 23 -10.45 21.01 23.82
N THR A 24 -9.98 19.84 24.23
CA THR A 24 -9.23 18.94 23.35
C THR A 24 -10.11 17.80 22.87
N ALA A 25 -10.13 17.59 21.57
CA ALA A 25 -10.64 16.39 20.93
C ALA A 25 -9.48 15.62 20.30
N VAL A 26 -9.64 14.30 20.25
CA VAL A 26 -8.60 13.36 19.86
C VAL A 26 -9.17 12.40 18.83
N LEU A 27 -8.54 12.32 17.66
CA LEU A 27 -8.76 11.27 16.68
C LEU A 27 -7.54 10.37 16.66
N GLU A 28 -7.70 9.11 17.06
CA GLU A 28 -6.63 8.11 17.10
C GLU A 28 -6.85 7.06 16.01
N SER A 29 -5.76 6.69 15.33
CA SER A 29 -5.77 5.63 14.34
C SER A 29 -5.65 4.24 14.98
N PRO A 30 -5.98 3.17 14.22
CA PRO A 30 -5.42 1.84 14.46
C PRO A 30 -3.88 1.86 14.40
N CYS A 31 -3.26 0.72 14.74
CA CYS A 31 -1.84 0.54 14.47
C CYS A 31 -1.60 0.41 12.96
N PHE A 32 -0.57 1.08 12.45
CA PHE A 32 -0.06 0.94 11.09
C PHE A 32 1.34 0.34 11.13
N ASP A 33 1.60 -0.63 10.27
CA ASP A 33 2.93 -1.21 10.09
C ASP A 33 3.68 -0.47 8.97
N LEU A 34 4.81 0.16 9.32
CA LEU A 34 5.70 0.85 8.39
C LEU A 34 6.88 -0.03 7.93
N GLY A 35 6.85 -1.33 8.22
CA GLY A 35 7.90 -2.33 7.98
C GLY A 35 8.45 -2.41 6.55
N GLY A 36 7.63 -2.05 5.55
CA GLY A 36 8.00 -2.07 4.12
C GLY A 36 7.95 -0.70 3.45
N THR A 37 7.89 0.39 4.23
CA THR A 37 7.79 1.74 3.67
C THR A 37 9.17 2.39 3.52
N VAL A 38 9.39 3.10 2.41
CA VAL A 38 10.64 3.81 2.13
C VAL A 38 10.50 5.29 2.48
N GLN A 39 9.36 5.91 2.15
CA GLN A 39 9.10 7.31 2.43
C GLN A 39 7.64 7.53 2.89
N PRO A 40 7.27 7.04 4.09
CA PRO A 40 5.91 7.12 4.60
C PRO A 40 5.51 8.57 4.96
N PHE A 41 4.29 8.95 4.62
CA PHE A 41 3.68 10.24 4.92
C PHE A 41 2.25 10.09 5.42
N LEU A 42 1.88 10.90 6.42
CA LEU A 42 0.49 11.22 6.72
C LEU A 42 0.10 12.50 5.95
N ARG A 43 -1.01 12.45 5.22
CA ARG A 43 -1.69 13.60 4.63
C ARG A 43 -3.04 13.81 5.28
N THR A 44 -3.43 15.05 5.52
CA THR A 44 -4.81 15.42 5.85
C THR A 44 -5.12 16.82 5.34
N GLY A 45 -6.34 17.01 4.83
CA GLY A 45 -6.89 18.33 4.61
C GLY A 45 -7.46 18.90 5.91
N TYR A 46 -7.26 20.20 6.15
CA TYR A 46 -7.83 20.90 7.29
C TYR A 46 -8.45 22.24 6.86
N HIS A 47 -9.47 22.68 7.60
CA HIS A 47 -10.07 24.01 7.49
C HIS A 47 -10.14 24.62 8.89
N MET A 48 -9.53 25.79 9.06
CA MET A 48 -9.37 26.49 10.33
C MET A 48 -9.57 28.00 10.09
N PHE A 49 -10.83 28.44 10.07
CA PHE A 49 -11.18 29.86 9.87
C PHE A 49 -11.87 30.47 11.09
N GLY A 50 -11.26 31.50 11.69
CA GLY A 50 -11.91 32.24 12.78
C GLY A 50 -10.95 32.98 13.72
N SER A 51 -11.41 34.10 14.27
CA SER A 51 -10.59 34.96 15.13
C SER A 51 -10.21 34.36 16.48
N ASP A 52 -10.97 33.36 16.93
CA ASP A 52 -10.75 32.65 18.20
C ASP A 52 -10.12 31.27 17.98
N MET A 53 -9.59 31.00 16.78
CA MET A 53 -9.14 29.68 16.37
C MET A 53 -8.07 29.12 17.29
N GLY A 54 -8.20 27.82 17.59
CA GLY A 54 -7.25 27.07 18.40
C GLY A 54 -6.15 26.40 17.57
N GLU A 55 -5.85 25.14 17.92
CA GLU A 55 -4.63 24.46 17.49
C GLU A 55 -4.92 23.05 16.97
N LEU A 56 -4.23 22.64 15.91
CA LEU A 56 -4.21 21.27 15.40
C LEU A 56 -2.81 20.69 15.57
N HIS A 57 -2.72 19.55 16.25
CA HIS A 57 -1.48 18.84 16.51
C HIS A 57 -1.49 17.45 15.89
N VAL A 58 -0.30 16.95 15.55
CA VAL A 58 -0.08 15.56 15.17
C VAL A 58 0.89 14.93 16.17
N ASP A 59 0.47 13.83 16.79
CA ASP A 59 1.33 13.02 17.64
C ASP A 59 1.43 11.59 17.08
N LEU A 60 2.47 10.88 17.51
CA LEU A 60 2.75 9.51 17.10
C LEU A 60 3.21 8.67 18.29
N ASP A 61 2.74 7.42 18.39
CA ASP A 61 3.21 6.45 19.37
C ASP A 61 3.80 5.21 18.65
N PRO A 62 5.13 4.97 18.75
CA PRO A 62 5.79 3.80 18.16
C PRO A 62 5.73 2.55 19.07
N GLY A 63 4.75 2.48 19.96
CA GLY A 63 4.60 1.40 20.95
C GLY A 63 5.36 1.65 22.26
N THR A 64 5.97 2.82 22.42
CA THR A 64 6.72 3.21 23.64
C THR A 64 6.13 4.43 24.35
N GLY A 65 5.00 4.95 23.86
CA GLY A 65 4.34 6.15 24.36
C GLY A 65 4.28 7.26 23.32
N TRP A 66 3.43 8.25 23.57
CA TRP A 66 3.19 9.36 22.64
C TRP A 66 4.40 10.31 22.55
N VAL A 67 4.93 10.45 21.33
CA VAL A 67 5.75 11.57 20.88
C VAL A 67 4.80 12.67 20.43
N LEU A 68 4.80 13.79 21.16
CA LEU A 68 3.92 14.93 20.87
C LEU A 68 4.50 15.82 19.78
N ASP A 69 3.61 16.43 18.99
CA ASP A 69 3.95 17.45 18.00
C ASP A 69 5.09 17.01 17.06
N VAL A 70 4.89 15.87 16.38
CA VAL A 70 5.88 15.34 15.41
C VAL A 70 6.11 16.26 14.23
N VAL A 71 5.22 17.24 14.05
CA VAL A 71 5.38 18.44 13.22
C VAL A 71 4.93 19.66 14.02
N PRO A 72 5.36 20.89 13.64
CA PRO A 72 4.85 22.10 14.24
C PRO A 72 3.31 22.14 14.19
N PRO A 73 2.64 22.47 15.30
CA PRO A 73 1.18 22.57 15.31
C PRO A 73 0.70 23.70 14.40
N ILE A 74 -0.46 23.51 13.80
CA ILE A 74 -1.17 24.57 13.07
C ILE A 74 -1.94 25.38 14.11
N VAL A 75 -1.67 26.69 14.18
CA VAL A 75 -2.18 27.55 15.26
C VAL A 75 -2.91 28.75 14.68
N GLY A 76 -4.11 29.01 15.17
CA GLY A 76 -4.89 30.19 14.84
C GLY A 76 -5.51 30.15 13.46
N ASP A 77 -6.02 31.31 13.02
CA ASP A 77 -6.71 31.48 11.75
C ASP A 77 -5.81 31.16 10.56
N GLN A 78 -6.26 30.25 9.69
CA GLN A 78 -5.59 29.88 8.45
C GLN A 78 -6.27 30.49 7.22
N GLY A 79 -7.47 31.06 7.38
CA GLY A 79 -8.28 31.62 6.29
C GLY A 79 -9.43 30.71 5.86
N ASP A 80 -10.32 31.24 5.03
CA ASP A 80 -11.52 30.54 4.56
C ASP A 80 -11.21 29.66 3.33
N GLN A 81 -10.31 28.70 3.51
CA GLN A 81 -10.00 27.67 2.52
C GLN A 81 -9.60 26.36 3.18
N TRP A 82 -9.69 25.27 2.43
CA TRP A 82 -9.08 24.01 2.83
C TRP A 82 -7.60 24.03 2.48
N ASP A 83 -6.77 23.78 3.47
CA ASP A 83 -5.33 23.60 3.34
C ASP A 83 -4.96 22.12 3.55
N THR A 84 -3.74 21.75 3.17
CA THR A 84 -3.23 20.38 3.31
C THR A 84 -2.02 20.34 4.22
N LEU A 85 -2.08 19.49 5.24
CA LEU A 85 -0.96 19.13 6.09
C LEU A 85 -0.34 17.83 5.58
N LEU A 86 0.98 17.83 5.41
CA LEU A 86 1.78 16.67 5.05
C LEU A 86 2.85 16.45 6.12
N VAL A 87 2.89 15.25 6.69
CA VAL A 87 3.77 14.88 7.81
C VAL A 87 4.69 13.74 7.36
N ASP A 88 6.00 14.01 7.34
CA ASP A 88 7.02 13.01 7.04
C ASP A 88 7.19 12.06 8.24
N LEU A 89 7.02 10.77 8.00
CA LEU A 89 7.11 9.71 9.00
C LEU A 89 8.36 8.85 8.84
N SER A 90 9.31 9.25 7.99
CA SER A 90 10.51 8.46 7.66
C SER A 90 11.35 8.10 8.89
N ALA A 91 11.31 8.92 9.95
CA ALA A 91 11.99 8.63 11.22
C ALA A 91 11.45 7.39 11.97
N TRP A 92 10.28 6.90 11.58
CA TRP A 92 9.62 5.71 12.14
C TRP A 92 9.42 4.59 11.11
N SER A 93 10.03 4.69 9.92
CA SER A 93 10.05 3.56 8.96
C SER A 93 10.60 2.29 9.64
N GLY A 94 10.01 1.14 9.31
CA GLY A 94 10.35 -0.13 9.94
C GLY A 94 9.63 -0.42 11.27
N GLN A 95 8.76 0.47 11.75
CA GLN A 95 8.07 0.34 13.04
C GLN A 95 6.55 0.20 12.88
N VAL A 96 5.90 -0.37 13.89
CA VAL A 96 4.44 -0.31 14.04
C VAL A 96 4.08 0.92 14.86
N ILE A 97 3.29 1.82 14.30
CA ILE A 97 2.96 3.12 14.90
C ILE A 97 1.45 3.29 15.11
N ARG A 98 1.06 4.20 16.01
CA ARG A 98 -0.29 4.80 16.08
C ARG A 98 -0.17 6.31 15.88
N LEU A 99 -1.10 6.88 15.13
CA LEU A 99 -1.17 8.32 14.87
C LEU A 99 -2.34 8.93 15.66
N ARG A 100 -2.15 10.17 16.09
CA ARG A 100 -3.19 10.95 16.74
C ARG A 100 -3.22 12.37 16.17
N LEU A 101 -4.39 12.79 15.72
CA LEU A 101 -4.70 14.19 15.47
C LEU A 101 -5.39 14.76 16.71
N ARG A 102 -4.80 15.79 17.33
CA ARG A 102 -5.42 16.50 18.46
C ARG A 102 -5.87 17.89 18.02
N GLY A 103 -7.17 18.13 18.04
CA GLY A 103 -7.73 19.47 17.88
C GLY A 103 -7.96 20.10 19.26
N VAL A 104 -7.49 21.32 19.45
CA VAL A 104 -7.74 22.13 20.64
C VAL A 104 -8.56 23.34 20.20
N THR A 105 -9.77 23.50 20.71
CA THR A 105 -10.57 24.71 20.43
C THR A 105 -9.99 25.90 21.18
N GLY A 106 -10.02 27.08 20.58
CA GLY A 106 -9.57 28.32 21.21
C GLY A 106 -10.64 28.92 22.12
N THR A 107 -10.63 30.24 22.27
CA THR A 107 -11.33 30.94 23.37
C THR A 107 -12.79 31.28 23.08
N GLY A 108 -13.25 31.09 21.86
CA GLY A 108 -14.57 31.52 21.41
C GLY A 108 -15.20 30.59 20.38
N PHE A 109 -16.42 30.92 19.97
CA PHE A 109 -17.20 30.10 19.03
C PHE A 109 -16.62 30.09 17.61
N ALA A 110 -15.82 31.10 17.24
CA ALA A 110 -15.12 31.15 15.96
C ALA A 110 -13.83 30.30 15.98
N SER A 111 -13.96 29.03 16.40
CA SER A 111 -12.87 28.06 16.51
C SER A 111 -13.28 26.67 16.03
N ASP A 112 -14.31 26.59 15.18
CA ASP A 112 -14.68 25.34 14.55
C ASP A 112 -13.57 24.90 13.60
N MET A 113 -13.21 23.62 13.66
CA MET A 113 -12.15 23.04 12.84
C MET A 113 -12.70 21.84 12.08
N ALA A 114 -12.32 21.70 10.82
CA ALA A 114 -12.68 20.52 10.03
C ALA A 114 -11.44 19.79 9.51
N LEU A 115 -11.55 18.46 9.42
CA LEU A 115 -10.53 17.56 8.89
C LEU A 115 -11.16 16.66 7.82
N ASP A 116 -10.44 16.48 6.72
CA ASP A 116 -10.85 15.63 5.60
C ASP A 116 -9.61 14.99 4.95
N ALA A 117 -9.82 14.07 4.00
CA ALA A 117 -8.76 13.46 3.19
C ALA A 117 -7.57 12.92 4.02
N ILE A 118 -7.85 12.30 5.18
CA ILE A 118 -6.83 11.69 6.03
C ILE A 118 -6.33 10.40 5.37
N GLU A 119 -5.04 10.34 5.09
CA GLU A 119 -4.41 9.23 4.40
C GLU A 119 -2.98 9.01 4.91
N LEU A 120 -2.62 7.74 5.11
CA LEU A 120 -1.24 7.31 5.28
C LEU A 120 -0.81 6.66 3.96
N PHE A 121 0.27 7.13 3.35
CA PHE A 121 0.78 6.62 2.08
C PHE A 121 2.31 6.60 2.06
N ASP A 122 2.91 5.80 1.19
CA ASP A 122 4.34 5.86 0.88
C ASP A 122 4.55 6.71 -0.39
N ALA A 123 5.43 7.71 -0.32
CA ALA A 123 5.72 8.57 -1.46
C ALA A 123 6.69 7.93 -2.47
N VAL A 124 7.32 6.79 -2.13
CA VAL A 124 8.03 5.98 -3.12
C VAL A 124 7.02 5.08 -3.82
N PRO A 125 6.90 5.17 -5.16
CA PRO A 125 6.05 4.24 -5.89
C PRO A 125 6.58 2.81 -5.66
N PRO A 126 5.70 1.83 -5.40
CA PRO A 126 6.12 0.46 -5.21
C PRO A 126 6.94 -0.02 -6.41
N LEU A 127 7.98 -0.82 -6.16
CA LEU A 127 8.82 -1.37 -7.22
C LEU A 127 7.99 -2.32 -8.08
N ALA A 128 7.63 -1.87 -9.29
CA ALA A 128 6.83 -2.66 -10.22
C ALA A 128 7.73 -3.55 -11.09
N VAL A 129 7.51 -4.86 -11.02
CA VAL A 129 8.18 -5.83 -11.89
C VAL A 129 7.22 -6.26 -12.99
N GLN A 130 7.59 -5.96 -14.24
CA GLN A 130 6.92 -6.44 -15.44
C GLN A 130 7.72 -7.63 -15.98
N ALA A 131 7.33 -8.83 -15.56
CA ALA A 131 7.98 -10.06 -15.97
C ALA A 131 7.16 -10.80 -17.02
N ARG A 132 7.86 -11.54 -17.89
CA ARG A 132 7.26 -12.53 -18.79
C ARG A 132 7.94 -13.87 -18.62
N VAL A 133 7.16 -14.93 -18.45
CA VAL A 133 7.64 -16.30 -18.29
C VAL A 133 6.74 -17.27 -19.05
N LEU A 134 7.35 -18.20 -19.77
CA LEU A 134 6.62 -19.28 -20.44
C LEU A 134 6.95 -20.60 -19.74
N LEU A 135 5.92 -21.26 -19.22
CA LEU A 135 6.02 -22.58 -18.63
C LEU A 135 6.08 -23.62 -19.77
N GLU A 136 7.14 -24.42 -19.81
CA GLU A 136 7.37 -25.37 -20.91
C GLU A 136 6.19 -26.33 -21.11
N GLY A 137 5.62 -26.87 -20.03
CA GLY A 137 4.53 -27.84 -20.09
C GLY A 137 3.31 -27.36 -20.87
N PRO A 138 2.69 -26.21 -20.53
CA PRO A 138 1.56 -25.68 -21.28
C PRO A 138 1.96 -24.93 -22.56
N TYR A 139 3.23 -24.61 -22.82
CA TYR A 139 3.63 -23.78 -23.97
C TYR A 139 3.41 -24.47 -25.32
N ASP A 140 2.73 -23.78 -26.22
CA ASP A 140 2.57 -24.15 -27.62
C ASP A 140 3.36 -23.21 -28.54
N ALA A 141 4.46 -23.72 -29.08
CA ALA A 141 5.34 -22.98 -30.00
C ALA A 141 4.66 -22.59 -31.33
N GLY A 142 3.56 -23.26 -31.72
CA GLY A 142 2.80 -22.93 -32.92
C GLY A 142 1.97 -21.66 -32.79
N THR A 143 1.48 -21.37 -31.57
CA THR A 143 0.69 -20.18 -31.27
C THR A 143 1.48 -19.11 -30.52
N GLY A 144 2.58 -19.49 -29.88
CA GLY A 144 3.33 -18.62 -28.97
C GLY A 144 2.61 -18.40 -27.64
N LEU A 145 1.56 -19.17 -27.34
CA LEU A 145 0.76 -19.09 -26.13
C LEU A 145 0.86 -20.38 -25.32
N MET A 146 0.56 -20.30 -24.03
CA MET A 146 0.39 -21.44 -23.14
C MET A 146 -1.05 -21.94 -23.15
N ASN A 147 -1.29 -23.22 -22.88
CA ASN A 147 -2.60 -23.79 -22.63
C ASN A 147 -3.09 -23.44 -21.21
N ASP A 148 -4.39 -23.26 -21.04
CA ASP A 148 -5.03 -22.84 -19.78
C ASP A 148 -6.01 -23.87 -19.23
N ASP A 149 -5.74 -25.17 -19.46
CA ASP A 149 -6.63 -26.27 -19.07
C ASP A 149 -6.95 -26.27 -17.57
N LEU A 150 -6.00 -25.90 -16.71
CA LEU A 150 -6.23 -25.78 -15.27
C LEU A 150 -7.29 -24.74 -14.94
N ARG A 151 -7.30 -23.59 -15.63
CA ARG A 151 -8.33 -22.56 -15.50
C ARG A 151 -9.67 -23.08 -15.97
N GLN A 152 -9.72 -23.72 -17.15
CA GLN A 152 -10.96 -24.26 -17.72
C GLN A 152 -11.59 -25.35 -16.84
N LEU A 153 -10.75 -26.15 -16.15
CA LEU A 153 -11.19 -27.17 -15.21
C LEU A 153 -11.48 -26.63 -13.80
N GLY A 154 -11.25 -25.34 -13.53
CA GLY A 154 -11.46 -24.73 -12.21
C GLY A 154 -10.49 -25.26 -11.13
N LEU A 155 -9.26 -25.62 -11.53
CA LEU A 155 -8.25 -26.24 -10.66
C LEU A 155 -7.19 -25.26 -10.16
N ILE A 156 -7.19 -24.00 -10.62
CA ILE A 156 -6.31 -22.97 -10.10
C ILE A 156 -6.84 -22.54 -8.71
N PRO A 157 -6.03 -22.66 -7.64
CA PRO A 157 -6.44 -22.20 -6.31
C PRO A 157 -6.70 -20.69 -6.28
N LEU A 158 -7.68 -20.25 -5.48
CA LEU A 158 -7.91 -18.82 -5.22
C LEU A 158 -6.81 -18.21 -4.35
N VAL A 159 -6.20 -19.01 -3.47
CA VAL A 159 -5.10 -18.59 -2.59
C VAL A 159 -3.80 -19.12 -3.16
N GLU A 160 -2.78 -18.28 -3.20
CA GLU A 160 -1.45 -18.66 -3.63
C GLU A 160 -0.91 -19.87 -2.82
N PRO A 161 -0.22 -20.82 -3.48
CA PRO A 161 0.18 -22.06 -2.82
C PRO A 161 1.54 -22.00 -2.12
N PHE A 162 2.34 -20.93 -2.30
CA PHE A 162 3.74 -20.84 -1.89
C PHE A 162 3.90 -20.58 -0.39
N THR A 163 2.96 -19.90 0.28
CA THR A 163 2.94 -19.82 1.75
C THR A 163 2.87 -21.21 2.38
N GLY A 164 1.98 -22.07 1.88
CA GLY A 164 1.84 -23.44 2.37
C GLY A 164 3.08 -24.31 2.12
N LEU A 165 3.95 -23.90 1.19
CA LEU A 165 5.22 -24.56 0.87
C LEU A 165 6.41 -24.01 1.67
N GLY A 166 6.21 -22.97 2.48
CA GLY A 166 7.28 -22.34 3.26
C GLY A 166 8.32 -21.60 2.39
N LEU A 167 7.90 -21.12 1.22
CA LEU A 167 8.77 -20.39 0.28
C LEU A 167 8.68 -18.86 0.43
N LEU A 168 7.82 -18.37 1.33
CA LEU A 168 7.58 -16.97 1.59
C LEU A 168 7.91 -16.64 3.06
N GLY A 169 8.48 -15.46 3.28
CA GLY A 169 8.73 -14.92 4.61
C GLY A 169 7.46 -14.41 5.30
N PRO A 170 7.55 -14.00 6.57
CA PRO A 170 6.45 -13.35 7.27
C PRO A 170 5.95 -12.10 6.53
N GLY A 171 4.67 -12.04 6.17
CA GLY A 171 4.08 -10.88 5.48
C GLY A 171 4.24 -10.87 3.94
N GLU A 172 4.90 -11.88 3.37
CA GLU A 172 5.13 -11.99 1.92
C GLU A 172 4.15 -12.92 1.20
N GLY A 173 3.18 -13.50 1.91
CA GLY A 173 2.25 -14.46 1.35
C GLY A 173 0.87 -14.47 1.99
N GLY A 174 0.03 -15.42 1.56
CA GLY A 174 -1.40 -15.46 1.88
C GLY A 174 -2.26 -14.68 0.89
N ASP A 175 -1.67 -14.19 -0.20
CA ASP A 175 -2.38 -13.50 -1.27
C ASP A 175 -3.48 -14.37 -1.87
N ALA A 176 -4.63 -13.73 -2.12
CA ALA A 176 -5.78 -14.37 -2.69
C ALA A 176 -6.35 -13.55 -3.85
N VAL A 177 -6.89 -14.26 -4.83
CA VAL A 177 -7.78 -13.68 -5.83
C VAL A 177 -9.13 -13.42 -5.17
N ASP A 178 -9.41 -12.14 -4.89
CA ASP A 178 -10.65 -11.72 -4.24
C ASP A 178 -11.87 -11.72 -5.18
N ASP A 179 -11.66 -11.49 -6.48
CA ASP A 179 -12.70 -11.58 -7.52
C ASP A 179 -12.41 -12.75 -8.49
N PRO A 180 -13.15 -13.87 -8.40
CA PRO A 180 -13.00 -15.00 -9.30
C PRO A 180 -13.26 -14.69 -10.78
N SER A 181 -13.81 -13.50 -11.11
CA SER A 181 -14.01 -13.07 -12.50
C SER A 181 -12.70 -13.04 -13.30
N VAL A 182 -11.53 -12.90 -12.64
CA VAL A 182 -10.22 -13.00 -13.26
C VAL A 182 -10.03 -14.31 -14.04
N PHE A 183 -10.60 -15.42 -13.54
CA PHE A 183 -10.50 -16.72 -14.20
C PHE A 183 -11.50 -16.90 -15.35
N THR A 184 -12.36 -15.92 -15.62
CA THR A 184 -13.29 -15.95 -16.77
C THR A 184 -12.67 -15.33 -18.02
N VAL A 185 -11.55 -14.62 -17.89
CA VAL A 185 -10.78 -14.05 -19.01
C VAL A 185 -10.31 -15.17 -19.94
N THR A 186 -10.37 -14.90 -21.26
CA THR A 186 -9.98 -15.83 -22.33
C THR A 186 -9.01 -15.15 -23.30
N GLY A 187 -8.38 -15.92 -24.18
CA GLY A 187 -7.38 -15.39 -25.11
C GLY A 187 -6.00 -15.26 -24.47
N PRO A 188 -5.10 -14.40 -24.99
CA PRO A 188 -3.73 -14.23 -24.48
C PRO A 188 -3.64 -13.95 -22.97
N ASP A 189 -4.60 -13.20 -22.43
CA ASP A 189 -4.60 -12.75 -21.03
C ASP A 189 -5.23 -13.78 -20.07
N ALA A 190 -5.62 -14.96 -20.56
CA ALA A 190 -6.21 -15.98 -19.69
C ALA A 190 -5.17 -16.52 -18.69
N ILE A 191 -5.57 -16.71 -17.44
CA ILE A 191 -4.66 -17.22 -16.39
C ILE A 191 -4.30 -18.69 -16.62
N VAL A 192 -3.03 -19.03 -16.45
CA VAL A 192 -2.48 -20.39 -16.59
C VAL A 192 -2.25 -21.06 -15.23
N ASP A 193 -1.50 -20.42 -14.32
CA ASP A 193 -1.29 -20.86 -12.93
C ASP A 193 -0.67 -19.72 -12.09
N TRP A 194 -0.36 -20.01 -10.83
CA TRP A 194 0.46 -19.18 -9.94
C TRP A 194 1.96 -19.37 -10.16
N VAL A 195 2.71 -18.27 -10.09
CA VAL A 195 4.19 -18.25 -10.01
C VAL A 195 4.64 -17.43 -8.80
N LEU A 196 5.83 -17.72 -8.30
CA LEU A 196 6.49 -16.93 -7.25
C LEU A 196 7.61 -16.13 -7.89
N VAL A 197 7.56 -14.81 -7.78
CA VAL A 197 8.60 -13.90 -8.27
C VAL A 197 9.43 -13.42 -7.09
N GLU A 198 10.74 -13.58 -7.16
CA GLU A 198 11.69 -13.19 -6.13
C GLU A 198 12.61 -12.10 -6.69
N LEU A 199 12.75 -11.02 -5.92
CA LEU A 199 13.86 -10.09 -6.06
C LEU A 199 15.03 -10.60 -5.24
N ARG A 200 16.19 -10.70 -5.88
CA ARG A 200 17.43 -11.21 -5.29
C ARG A 200 18.50 -10.13 -5.30
N ASP A 201 19.37 -10.17 -4.29
CA ASP A 201 20.41 -9.16 -4.10
C ASP A 201 21.33 -9.03 -5.34
N GLN A 202 21.75 -7.79 -5.63
CA GLN A 202 22.54 -7.47 -6.81
C GLN A 202 23.95 -8.11 -6.84
N VAL A 203 24.51 -8.43 -5.67
CA VAL A 203 25.86 -8.98 -5.51
C VAL A 203 25.80 -10.48 -5.22
N ASP A 204 24.98 -10.88 -4.25
CA ASP A 204 24.80 -12.27 -3.87
C ASP A 204 23.37 -12.75 -4.20
N PRO A 205 23.13 -13.30 -5.40
CA PRO A 205 21.81 -13.71 -5.81
C PRO A 205 21.26 -14.90 -4.99
N ALA A 206 22.01 -15.47 -4.04
CA ALA A 206 21.46 -16.43 -3.10
C ALA A 206 20.52 -15.77 -2.06
N ILE A 207 20.68 -14.47 -1.82
CA ILE A 207 19.86 -13.68 -0.89
C ILE A 207 18.57 -13.24 -1.60
N VAL A 208 17.42 -13.64 -1.06
CA VAL A 208 16.11 -13.12 -1.46
C VAL A 208 15.85 -11.84 -0.66
N VAL A 209 15.62 -10.74 -1.38
CA VAL A 209 15.34 -9.41 -0.84
C VAL A 209 13.85 -9.23 -0.58
N ASP A 210 13.02 -9.73 -1.50
CA ASP A 210 11.56 -9.68 -1.42
C ASP A 210 10.99 -10.76 -2.37
N ALA A 211 9.81 -11.26 -2.06
CA ALA A 211 9.15 -12.32 -2.81
C ALA A 211 7.64 -12.09 -2.87
N ARG A 212 7.06 -12.18 -4.08
CA ARG A 212 5.64 -11.96 -4.32
C ARG A 212 5.04 -13.02 -5.23
N PRO A 213 3.91 -13.64 -4.83
CA PRO A 213 3.16 -14.53 -5.71
C PRO A 213 2.39 -13.72 -6.75
N GLY A 214 2.34 -14.23 -7.98
CA GLY A 214 1.58 -13.63 -9.07
C GLY A 214 0.94 -14.68 -9.97
N LEU A 215 0.07 -14.23 -10.87
CA LEU A 215 -0.58 -15.07 -11.86
C LEU A 215 0.16 -14.96 -13.19
N VAL A 216 0.38 -16.08 -13.87
CA VAL A 216 0.94 -16.07 -15.23
C VAL A 216 -0.17 -16.23 -16.26
N GLN A 217 -0.17 -15.36 -17.27
CA GLN A 217 -1.12 -15.36 -18.40
C GLN A 217 -0.64 -16.22 -19.57
N ARG A 218 -1.51 -16.54 -20.53
CA ARG A 218 -1.17 -17.45 -21.64
C ARG A 218 -0.06 -16.91 -22.54
N ASP A 219 0.09 -15.61 -22.70
CA ASP A 219 1.21 -15.01 -23.44
C ASP A 219 2.50 -14.82 -22.61
N GLY A 220 2.44 -15.24 -21.35
CA GLY A 220 3.56 -15.27 -20.41
C GLY A 220 3.64 -14.06 -19.48
N ASP A 221 2.79 -13.05 -19.63
CA ASP A 221 2.79 -11.90 -18.75
C ASP A 221 2.49 -12.34 -17.30
N VAL A 222 3.26 -11.81 -16.34
CA VAL A 222 3.05 -12.07 -14.91
C VAL A 222 2.40 -10.85 -14.29
N VAL A 223 1.23 -11.06 -13.69
CA VAL A 223 0.33 -10.03 -13.17
C VAL A 223 -0.05 -10.30 -11.72
N GLY A 224 -0.56 -9.27 -11.05
CA GLY A 224 -1.16 -9.36 -9.72
C GLY A 224 -2.45 -10.17 -9.69
N THR A 225 -3.09 -10.24 -8.52
CA THR A 225 -4.31 -11.02 -8.29
C THR A 225 -5.55 -10.46 -8.99
N ASP A 226 -5.49 -9.23 -9.49
CA ASP A 226 -6.50 -8.62 -10.35
C ASP A 226 -6.41 -9.09 -11.81
N GLY A 227 -5.34 -9.82 -12.17
CA GLY A 227 -5.09 -10.31 -13.51
C GLY A 227 -4.68 -9.25 -14.53
N VAL A 228 -4.34 -8.03 -14.10
CA VAL A 228 -4.03 -6.90 -15.01
C VAL A 228 -2.82 -6.10 -14.54
N SER A 229 -2.75 -5.77 -13.24
CA SER A 229 -1.68 -4.94 -12.70
C SER A 229 -0.34 -5.68 -12.71
N PRO A 230 0.80 -4.98 -12.82
CA PRO A 230 2.10 -5.60 -12.59
C PRO A 230 2.24 -6.07 -11.13
N LEU A 231 3.26 -6.88 -10.87
CA LEU A 231 3.64 -7.24 -9.51
C LEU A 231 4.35 -6.07 -8.82
N TYR A 232 3.85 -5.70 -7.64
CA TYR A 232 4.41 -4.65 -6.81
C TYR A 232 5.19 -5.25 -5.65
N PHE A 233 6.43 -4.79 -5.47
CA PHE A 233 7.33 -5.20 -4.40
C PHE A 233 7.50 -4.08 -3.39
N THR A 234 7.77 -4.48 -2.14
CA THR A 234 8.12 -3.61 -1.01
C THR A 234 9.63 -3.33 -0.93
N ALA A 235 10.45 -4.10 -1.66
CA ALA A 235 11.86 -3.80 -1.84
C ALA A 235 12.07 -2.38 -2.40
N SER A 236 13.15 -1.74 -1.95
CA SER A 236 13.55 -0.43 -2.48
C SER A 236 13.92 -0.53 -3.97
N PRO A 237 13.60 0.50 -4.79
CA PRO A 237 14.05 0.54 -6.16
C PRO A 237 15.58 0.45 -6.28
N GLY A 238 16.06 -0.37 -7.23
CA GLY A 238 17.48 -0.58 -7.48
C GLY A 238 17.72 -1.81 -8.36
N ASP A 239 18.98 -2.09 -8.65
CA ASP A 239 19.39 -3.25 -9.43
C ASP A 239 19.11 -4.54 -8.65
N HIS A 240 18.36 -5.47 -9.24
CA HIS A 240 18.09 -6.78 -8.63
C HIS A 240 18.23 -7.90 -9.65
N HIS A 241 18.58 -9.10 -9.18
CA HIS A 241 18.29 -10.30 -9.95
C HIS A 241 16.81 -10.64 -9.77
N VAL A 242 16.12 -11.01 -10.87
CA VAL A 242 14.72 -11.45 -10.80
C VAL A 242 14.68 -12.95 -11.04
N ALA A 243 14.17 -13.70 -10.07
CA ALA A 243 13.93 -15.13 -10.20
C ALA A 243 12.43 -15.43 -10.22
N ILE A 244 12.03 -16.41 -11.01
CA ILE A 244 10.64 -16.89 -11.10
C ILE A 244 10.63 -18.37 -10.81
N ARG A 245 9.75 -18.78 -9.89
CA ARG A 245 9.57 -20.17 -9.46
C ARG A 245 8.15 -20.60 -9.72
N HIS A 246 8.00 -21.89 -10.00
CA HIS A 246 6.72 -22.54 -10.17
C HIS A 246 6.76 -23.88 -9.44
N ARG A 247 5.61 -24.38 -8.98
CA ARG A 247 5.55 -25.62 -8.17
C ARG A 247 6.04 -26.86 -8.91
N ASN A 248 5.80 -26.89 -10.21
CA ASN A 248 6.01 -28.06 -11.07
C ASN A 248 7.01 -27.81 -12.22
N HIS A 249 7.65 -26.63 -12.29
CA HIS A 249 8.68 -26.32 -13.29
C HIS A 249 9.97 -25.88 -12.59
N LEU A 250 11.11 -26.06 -13.25
CA LEU A 250 12.37 -25.49 -12.78
C LEU A 250 12.27 -23.97 -12.80
N GLY A 251 12.71 -23.32 -11.72
CA GLY A 251 12.79 -21.87 -11.68
C GLY A 251 13.86 -21.34 -12.64
N CYS A 252 13.69 -20.10 -13.05
CA CYS A 252 14.67 -19.35 -13.84
C CYS A 252 15.04 -18.06 -13.11
N MET A 253 16.17 -17.46 -13.50
CA MET A 253 16.64 -16.18 -12.96
C MET A 253 17.33 -15.39 -14.06
N THR A 254 17.24 -14.07 -14.01
CA THR A 254 17.98 -13.18 -14.90
C THR A 254 19.50 -13.39 -14.76
N ALA A 255 20.21 -13.38 -15.88
CA ALA A 255 21.67 -13.57 -15.90
C ALA A 255 22.45 -12.35 -15.36
N ALA A 256 21.85 -11.16 -15.46
CA ALA A 256 22.35 -9.91 -14.91
C ALA A 256 21.23 -9.26 -14.08
N THR A 257 21.59 -8.26 -13.30
CA THR A 257 20.61 -7.40 -12.62
C THR A 257 19.84 -6.57 -13.63
N VAL A 258 18.61 -6.19 -13.27
CA VAL A 258 17.68 -5.36 -14.04
C VAL A 258 17.19 -4.18 -13.23
#